data_AF-A0A7R9ID74-F1
#
_entry.id   AF-A0A7R9ID74-F1
#
_cell.length_a   1.000
_cell.length_b   1.000
_cell.length_c   1.000
_cell.angle_alpha   90.00
_cell.angle_beta   90.00
_cell.angle_gamma   90.00
#
_symmetry.space_group_name_H-M   'P 1'
#
loop_
_entity.id
_entity.type
_entity.pdbx_description
1 polymer ?
#
loop_
_entity_poly.entity_id
_entity_poly.type
_entity_poly.pdbx_seq_one_letter_code
_entity_poly.pdbx_strand_id
1 'polypeptide(L)'
;MVHKKNKGKENIDSDSEDSESSDSSLADILEQVKSLLNNGKFIEAVKLLRKAEKQFPEDKDLKLDTVQENRVDHYILLMKKVVTSPTEEEPLPPPGPNSDSGENSQDIVTEPSQETEAPAKLAIKKQKADSITFVKILSKALPLIAGMMHSAQVTDILEAVEFFKSAFLFGLSDASMGVRHMLALVWSQEQNIKDAVAGAYNTLYLTVENTNPRVRALTVVKNLSDLLITLTIGQKDALEQLMKQWVKAGSIDLLCIQPIHNTSLLASPAELDDVSHGPLSKCGRSQMSLPKAMNVRPEFTDVEQELPMCRWMHEVMWERFAMKLPDTTETDSRAGLVLLGMVASAEVQTVNSNKAVLNTIGLRSGDFALVKSTCEVLLKLAVTKVRLAPDDDIVSSLKKILIEGFSNFSQDYYIPVCFQAIDVIYQLSDSPDTICTDVLKQVCAAYEHHRNSNAENDKVNPVAMLSRLVSLVGHIALRQMLYLDVAVFSELKRRNALREEANDKKSKVQQEEFPYKQN
;
A
#
# COMPACT_ATOMS: atom_id res chain seq x y z
N MET A 1 17.74 14.27 31.22
CA MET A 1 17.80 15.64 30.67
C MET A 1 17.19 15.61 29.28
N VAL A 2 16.04 16.25 29.14
CA VAL A 2 15.08 16.07 28.06
C VAL A 2 15.55 16.83 26.81
N HIS A 3 15.78 16.12 25.70
CA HIS A 3 15.75 16.68 24.35
C HIS A 3 14.41 16.28 23.72
N LYS A 4 13.49 17.24 23.68
CA LYS A 4 12.15 17.11 23.08
C LYS A 4 12.20 17.66 21.66
N LYS A 5 11.98 16.76 20.71
CA LYS A 5 11.12 16.89 19.51
C LYS A 5 10.98 18.31 18.92
N ASN A 6 11.69 18.55 17.82
CA ASN A 6 11.25 19.48 16.77
C ASN A 6 10.31 18.71 15.82
N LYS A 7 9.00 18.79 16.06
CA LYS A 7 7.99 18.51 15.04
C LYS A 7 7.62 19.84 14.41
N GLY A 8 8.01 20.04 13.15
CA GLY A 8 7.44 21.07 12.29
C GLY A 8 5.95 20.76 12.08
N LYS A 9 5.12 21.28 12.97
CA LYS A 9 3.77 21.73 12.61
C LYS A 9 3.98 23.13 12.06
N GLU A 10 3.84 23.32 10.76
CA GLU A 10 3.60 24.65 10.23
C GLU A 10 2.22 25.08 10.73
N ASN A 11 2.24 25.78 11.88
CA ASN A 11 1.11 26.54 12.39
C ASN A 11 0.79 27.63 11.36
N ILE A 12 -0.27 27.43 10.61
CA ILE A 12 -0.97 28.48 9.87
C ILE A 12 -1.84 29.22 10.91
N ASP A 13 -1.19 29.99 11.78
CA ASP A 13 -1.82 31.03 12.59
C ASP A 13 -0.67 31.87 13.17
N SER A 14 -0.20 32.80 12.35
CA SER A 14 0.51 33.98 12.81
C SER A 14 -0.18 35.17 12.16
N ASP A 15 -1.17 35.71 12.87
CA ASP A 15 -1.72 37.03 12.61
C ASP A 15 -0.59 38.05 12.82
N SER A 16 0.02 38.50 11.73
CA SER A 16 0.75 39.76 11.67
C SER A 16 -0.21 40.78 11.04
N GLU A 17 -0.75 41.64 11.90
CA GLU A 17 -1.49 42.83 11.52
C GLU A 17 -0.54 43.81 10.81
N ASP A 18 -0.58 43.84 9.48
CA ASP A 18 -0.11 44.98 8.71
C ASP A 18 -1.31 45.62 8.01
N SER A 19 -1.77 46.71 8.61
CA SER A 19 -2.75 47.63 8.08
C SER A 19 -2.11 48.48 6.98
N GLU A 20 -2.30 48.07 5.73
CA GLU A 20 -2.23 48.99 4.59
C GLU A 20 -3.59 49.03 3.90
N SER A 21 -4.26 50.17 4.06
CA SER A 21 -5.48 50.55 3.38
C SER A 21 -5.16 50.90 1.93
N SER A 22 -5.31 49.94 1.03
CA SER A 22 -5.49 50.21 -0.39
C SER A 22 -6.96 49.92 -0.73
N ASP A 23 -7.70 50.94 -1.18
CA ASP A 23 -9.02 50.80 -1.83
C ASP A 23 -8.85 50.07 -3.17
N SER A 24 -8.44 48.80 -3.13
CA SER A 24 -8.41 47.91 -4.29
C SER A 24 -9.78 47.26 -4.45
N SER A 25 -10.36 47.37 -5.64
CA SER A 25 -11.65 46.74 -5.96
C SER A 25 -11.54 45.21 -5.80
N LEU A 26 -12.66 44.54 -5.52
CA LEU A 26 -12.70 43.07 -5.48
C LEU A 26 -12.19 42.47 -6.81
N ALA A 27 -12.45 43.14 -7.93
CA ALA A 27 -11.94 42.74 -9.24
C ALA A 27 -10.39 42.73 -9.30
N ASP A 28 -9.74 43.76 -8.76
CA ASP A 28 -8.28 43.87 -8.73
C ASP A 28 -7.65 42.77 -7.86
N ILE A 29 -8.30 42.47 -6.72
CA ILE A 29 -7.86 41.40 -5.81
C ILE A 29 -7.99 40.03 -6.50
N LEU A 30 -9.08 39.78 -7.21
CA LEU A 30 -9.28 38.53 -7.94
C LEU A 30 -8.32 38.38 -9.13
N GLU A 31 -7.94 39.48 -9.80
CA GLU A 31 -6.94 39.47 -10.86
C GLU A 31 -5.52 39.24 -10.32
N GLN A 32 -5.18 39.81 -9.16
CA GLN A 32 -3.95 39.50 -8.45
C GLN A 32 -3.90 38.03 -8.00
N VAL A 33 -5.01 37.47 -7.50
CA VAL A 33 -5.12 36.03 -7.19
C VAL A 33 -4.88 35.20 -8.46
N LYS A 34 -5.46 35.58 -9.60
CA LYS A 34 -5.26 34.88 -10.89
C LYS A 34 -3.80 34.91 -11.34
N SER A 35 -3.11 36.03 -11.18
CA SER A 35 -1.67 36.16 -11.45
C SER A 35 -0.82 35.26 -10.54
N LEU A 36 -1.11 35.24 -9.23
CA LEU A 36 -0.39 34.40 -8.26
C LEU A 36 -0.59 32.90 -8.53
N LEU A 37 -1.80 32.49 -8.95
CA LEU A 37 -2.09 31.11 -9.33
C LEU A 37 -1.34 30.67 -10.59
N ASN A 38 -1.25 31.54 -11.61
CA ASN A 38 -0.48 31.26 -12.82
C ASN A 38 1.03 31.15 -12.55
N ASN A 39 1.52 31.86 -11.52
CA ASN A 39 2.91 31.84 -11.09
C ASN A 39 3.22 30.73 -10.04
N GLY A 40 2.27 29.83 -9.75
CA GLY A 40 2.45 28.71 -8.82
C GLY A 40 2.53 29.10 -7.33
N LYS A 41 2.17 30.34 -6.98
CA LYS A 41 2.23 30.87 -5.61
C LYS A 41 0.90 30.67 -4.86
N PHE A 42 0.56 29.41 -4.59
CA PHE A 42 -0.75 29.03 -4.03
C PHE A 42 -1.00 29.57 -2.61
N ILE A 43 0.03 29.64 -1.76
CA ILE A 43 -0.11 30.10 -0.37
C ILE A 43 -0.43 31.59 -0.31
N GLU A 44 0.22 32.40 -1.15
CA GLU A 44 -0.04 33.84 -1.25
C GLU A 44 -1.45 34.10 -1.82
N ALA A 45 -1.87 33.32 -2.82
CA ALA A 45 -3.22 33.39 -3.39
C ALA A 45 -4.31 33.11 -2.34
N VAL A 46 -4.13 32.11 -1.47
CA VAL A 46 -5.08 31.80 -0.38
C VAL A 46 -5.10 32.91 0.68
N LYS A 47 -3.94 33.51 1.02
CA LYS A 47 -3.87 34.65 1.94
C LYS A 47 -4.63 35.86 1.40
N LEU A 48 -4.50 36.15 0.10
CA LEU A 48 -5.23 37.24 -0.55
C LEU A 48 -6.73 36.98 -0.59
N LEU A 49 -7.16 35.75 -0.88
CA LEU A 49 -8.57 35.34 -0.85
C LEU A 49 -9.19 35.46 0.56
N ARG A 50 -8.44 35.09 1.60
CA ARG A 50 -8.87 35.29 3.00
C ARG A 50 -9.04 36.76 3.35
N LYS A 51 -8.15 37.63 2.85
CA LYS A 51 -8.25 39.08 3.03
C LYS A 51 -9.50 39.61 2.31
N ALA A 52 -9.75 39.16 1.08
CA ALA A 52 -10.94 39.50 0.31
C ALA A 52 -12.24 39.06 1.00
N GLU A 53 -12.28 37.87 1.58
CA GLU A 53 -13.44 37.35 2.33
C GLU A 53 -13.75 38.20 3.58
N LYS A 54 -12.72 38.65 4.31
CA LYS A 54 -12.88 39.57 5.45
C LYS A 54 -13.36 40.97 5.01
N GLN A 55 -12.94 41.43 3.83
CA GLN A 55 -13.20 42.78 3.34
C GLN A 55 -14.54 42.89 2.59
N PHE A 56 -15.03 41.79 1.99
CA PHE A 56 -16.29 41.73 1.23
C PHE A 56 -17.18 40.55 1.69
N PRO A 57 -17.66 40.53 2.95
CA PRO A 57 -18.42 39.39 3.51
C PRO A 57 -19.82 39.17 2.92
N GLU A 58 -20.36 40.14 2.19
CA GLU A 58 -21.70 40.10 1.57
C GLU A 58 -21.68 39.63 0.10
N ASP A 59 -20.51 39.38 -0.49
CA ASP A 59 -20.41 39.04 -1.91
C ASP A 59 -20.75 37.56 -2.19
N LYS A 60 -21.72 37.35 -3.09
CA LYS A 60 -22.17 36.02 -3.53
C LYS A 60 -21.09 35.25 -4.27
N ASP A 61 -20.09 35.94 -4.83
CA ASP A 61 -19.01 35.27 -5.55
C ASP A 61 -18.00 34.58 -4.66
N LEU A 62 -17.86 35.06 -3.41
CA LEU A 62 -17.02 34.48 -2.35
C LEU A 62 -17.76 33.44 -1.50
N LYS A 63 -19.10 33.53 -1.39
CA LYS A 63 -19.94 32.52 -0.73
C LYS A 63 -20.38 31.43 -1.72
N LEU A 64 -19.63 30.33 -1.79
CA LEU A 64 -20.14 29.12 -2.43
C LEU A 64 -21.05 28.35 -1.45
N ASP A 65 -22.34 28.25 -1.77
CA ASP A 65 -23.28 27.37 -1.08
C ASP A 65 -22.87 25.90 -1.28
N THR A 66 -22.04 25.37 -0.38
CA THR A 66 -21.62 23.96 -0.40
C THR A 66 -21.65 23.36 1.01
N VAL A 67 -22.34 22.23 1.12
CA VAL A 67 -22.71 21.51 2.36
C VAL A 67 -21.54 20.68 2.92
N GLN A 68 -20.30 21.16 2.92
CA GLN A 68 -19.17 20.37 3.47
C GLN A 68 -18.19 21.21 4.31
N GLU A 69 -17.92 20.71 5.53
CA GLU A 69 -17.20 21.34 6.65
C GLU A 69 -15.69 21.58 6.43
N ASN A 70 -15.15 21.40 5.23
CA ASN A 70 -13.70 21.46 5.00
C ASN A 70 -13.26 22.79 4.35
N ARG A 71 -12.60 23.66 5.14
CA ARG A 71 -12.12 24.98 4.68
C ARG A 71 -11.12 24.90 3.53
N VAL A 72 -10.38 23.80 3.41
CA VAL A 72 -9.38 23.61 2.34
C VAL A 72 -10.08 23.43 0.99
N ASP A 73 -11.12 22.60 0.94
CA ASP A 73 -11.90 22.34 -0.28
C ASP A 73 -12.62 23.60 -0.75
N HIS A 74 -13.10 24.42 0.20
CA HIS A 74 -13.69 25.74 -0.09
C HIS A 74 -12.72 26.67 -0.85
N TYR A 75 -11.49 26.86 -0.35
CA TYR A 75 -10.51 27.71 -1.04
C TYR A 75 -10.03 27.11 -2.36
N ILE A 76 -9.93 25.79 -2.47
CA ILE A 76 -9.62 25.12 -3.75
C ILE A 76 -10.72 25.42 -4.78
N LEU A 77 -11.98 25.39 -4.37
CA LEU A 77 -13.12 25.64 -5.25
C LEU A 77 -13.21 27.13 -5.67
N LEU A 78 -12.93 28.06 -4.75
CA LEU A 78 -12.80 29.48 -5.05
C LEU A 78 -11.67 29.76 -6.04
N MET A 79 -10.46 29.22 -5.80
CA MET A 79 -9.33 29.37 -6.71
C MET A 79 -9.65 28.82 -8.11
N LYS A 80 -10.33 27.67 -8.20
CA LYS A 80 -10.83 27.13 -9.47
C LYS A 80 -11.83 28.08 -10.14
N LYS A 81 -12.77 28.67 -9.40
CA LYS A 81 -13.76 29.62 -9.93
C LYS A 81 -13.07 30.88 -10.49
N VAL A 82 -12.12 31.47 -9.77
CA VAL A 82 -11.37 32.68 -10.18
C VAL A 82 -10.56 32.45 -11.45
N VAL A 83 -10.00 31.25 -11.63
CA VAL A 83 -9.27 30.90 -12.86
C VAL A 83 -10.23 30.70 -14.05
N THR A 84 -11.49 30.33 -13.79
CA THR A 84 -12.46 29.93 -14.82
C THR A 84 -13.44 31.06 -15.21
N SER A 85 -13.54 32.15 -14.45
CA SER A 85 -14.40 33.29 -14.82
C SER A 85 -13.85 34.06 -16.04
N PRO A 86 -14.68 34.32 -17.06
CA PRO A 86 -14.31 35.17 -18.19
C PRO A 86 -14.32 36.65 -17.79
N THR A 87 -13.22 37.36 -18.07
CA THR A 87 -13.12 38.81 -17.94
C THR A 87 -13.97 39.48 -19.03
N GLU A 88 -15.02 40.21 -18.66
CA GLU A 88 -15.83 41.02 -19.58
C GLU A 88 -15.14 42.38 -19.79
N GLU A 89 -14.65 42.64 -21.01
CA GLU A 89 -14.38 43.99 -21.52
C GLU A 89 -15.25 44.22 -22.76
N GLU A 90 -16.33 44.98 -22.61
CA GLU A 90 -16.98 45.68 -23.72
C GLU A 90 -16.72 47.19 -23.54
N PRO A 91 -16.17 47.91 -24.53
CA PRO A 91 -16.26 49.36 -24.57
C PRO A 91 -17.59 49.77 -25.24
N LEU A 92 -18.42 50.51 -24.50
CA LEU A 92 -19.60 51.20 -25.01
C LEU A 92 -19.22 52.26 -26.08
N PRO A 93 -20.02 52.44 -27.15
CA PRO A 93 -19.83 53.55 -28.09
C PRO A 93 -20.44 54.87 -27.56
N PRO A 94 -19.87 56.05 -27.84
CA PRO A 94 -20.50 57.32 -27.50
C PRO A 94 -21.62 57.70 -28.49
N PRO A 95 -22.59 58.54 -28.08
CA PRO A 95 -23.78 58.84 -28.87
C PRO A 95 -23.46 59.85 -29.98
N GLY A 96 -23.98 59.59 -31.19
CA GLY A 96 -23.80 60.49 -32.33
C GLY A 96 -24.62 61.79 -32.21
N PRO A 97 -24.12 62.91 -32.74
CA PRO A 97 -24.94 64.06 -33.09
C PRO A 97 -25.34 64.02 -34.57
N ASN A 98 -26.60 64.37 -34.86
CA ASN A 98 -27.08 64.61 -36.23
C ASN A 98 -26.55 65.93 -36.80
N SER A 99 -26.31 65.94 -38.12
CA SER A 99 -26.23 67.09 -39.07
C SER A 99 -25.18 68.16 -38.76
N ASP A 100 -24.28 68.57 -39.65
CA ASP A 100 -24.51 69.10 -40.99
C ASP A 100 -23.14 69.39 -41.65
N SER A 101 -23.14 69.40 -43.00
CA SER A 101 -22.28 70.09 -43.97
C SER A 101 -20.72 70.19 -43.83
N GLY A 102 -20.04 69.92 -44.95
CA GLY A 102 -18.90 70.76 -45.39
C GLY A 102 -17.53 70.09 -45.61
N GLU A 103 -17.30 69.64 -46.85
CA GLU A 103 -16.07 69.76 -47.67
C GLU A 103 -14.64 69.44 -47.15
N ASN A 104 -13.92 68.77 -48.08
CA ASN A 104 -12.48 68.83 -48.39
C ASN A 104 -11.48 67.83 -47.76
N SER A 105 -11.09 66.86 -48.61
CA SER A 105 -9.75 66.74 -49.20
C SER A 105 -8.54 66.63 -48.27
N GLN A 106 -7.95 65.43 -48.13
CA GLN A 106 -6.69 65.03 -48.78
C GLN A 106 -6.06 63.79 -48.12
N ASP A 107 -5.65 62.88 -49.01
CA ASP A 107 -4.65 61.83 -48.92
C ASP A 107 -3.65 61.88 -47.75
N ILE A 108 -3.34 60.72 -47.17
CA ILE A 108 -2.02 60.06 -47.30
C ILE A 108 -2.13 58.58 -46.90
N VAL A 109 -1.71 57.77 -47.86
CA VAL A 109 -1.40 56.33 -47.82
C VAL A 109 -0.43 55.99 -46.70
N THR A 110 -0.73 55.01 -45.84
CA THR A 110 0.16 53.86 -45.59
C THR A 110 -0.60 52.73 -44.87
N GLU A 111 -1.05 51.73 -45.63
CA GLU A 111 -0.99 50.36 -45.12
C GLU A 111 0.49 49.93 -45.15
N PRO A 112 0.95 49.18 -44.13
CA PRO A 112 0.86 47.73 -44.26
C PRO A 112 0.34 47.05 -42.99
N SER A 113 -0.77 46.33 -43.17
CA SER A 113 -0.99 44.96 -42.72
C SER A 113 -0.18 44.44 -41.51
N GLN A 114 -0.85 44.22 -40.38
CA GLN A 114 -0.59 43.08 -39.50
C GLN A 114 -1.93 42.50 -38.99
N GLU A 115 -2.59 41.75 -39.87
CA GLU A 115 -3.31 40.55 -39.44
C GLU A 115 -2.26 39.48 -39.09
N THR A 116 -2.40 38.80 -37.95
CA THR A 116 -2.34 37.32 -37.79
C THR A 116 -2.06 36.88 -36.34
N GLU A 117 -3.03 37.02 -35.42
CA GLU A 117 -2.98 36.26 -34.13
C GLU A 117 -4.32 35.67 -33.65
N ALA A 118 -5.46 36.03 -34.26
CA ALA A 118 -6.79 35.65 -33.79
C ALA A 118 -7.27 34.20 -34.12
N PRO A 119 -7.06 33.62 -35.32
CA PRO A 119 -7.67 32.33 -35.66
C PRO A 119 -7.05 31.15 -34.91
N ALA A 120 -5.75 31.21 -34.60
CA ALA A 120 -5.06 30.14 -33.87
C ALA A 120 -5.50 30.05 -32.40
N LYS A 121 -5.63 31.21 -31.71
CA LYS A 121 -6.14 31.27 -30.33
C LYS A 121 -7.60 30.81 -30.23
N LEU A 122 -8.44 31.13 -31.22
CA LEU A 122 -9.84 30.67 -31.29
C LEU A 122 -9.94 29.16 -31.57
N ALA A 123 -9.11 28.61 -32.46
CA ALA A 123 -9.04 27.18 -32.73
C ALA A 123 -8.61 26.37 -31.49
N ILE A 124 -7.63 26.87 -30.73
CA ILE A 124 -7.19 26.26 -29.46
C ILE A 124 -8.31 26.31 -28.41
N LYS A 125 -9.05 27.42 -28.31
CA LYS A 125 -10.19 27.54 -27.38
C LYS A 125 -11.30 26.55 -27.73
N LYS A 126 -11.62 26.39 -29.02
CA LYS A 126 -12.59 25.41 -29.51
C LYS A 126 -12.12 23.97 -29.24
N GLN A 127 -10.86 23.65 -29.56
CA GLN A 127 -10.29 22.33 -29.30
C GLN A 127 -10.36 21.95 -27.81
N LYS A 128 -10.09 22.90 -26.90
CA LYS A 128 -10.23 22.68 -25.45
C LYS A 128 -11.68 22.41 -25.06
N ALA A 129 -12.64 23.18 -25.59
CA ALA A 129 -14.07 22.97 -25.31
C ALA A 129 -14.58 21.61 -25.82
N ASP A 130 -14.15 21.21 -27.03
CA ASP A 130 -14.49 19.92 -27.62
C ASP A 130 -13.87 18.76 -26.82
N SER A 131 -12.62 18.92 -26.38
CA SER A 131 -11.92 17.95 -25.52
C SER A 131 -12.63 17.75 -24.17
N ILE A 132 -13.06 18.85 -23.53
CA ILE A 132 -13.82 18.78 -22.28
C ILE A 132 -15.17 18.09 -22.50
N THR A 133 -15.84 18.39 -23.61
CA THR A 133 -17.12 17.77 -23.95
C THR A 133 -16.97 16.27 -24.18
N PHE A 134 -15.93 15.85 -24.91
CA PHE A 134 -15.59 14.45 -25.11
C PHE A 134 -15.34 13.72 -23.78
N VAL A 135 -14.50 14.28 -22.90
CA VAL A 135 -14.23 13.70 -21.57
C VAL A 135 -15.50 13.59 -20.73
N LYS A 136 -16.39 14.59 -20.76
CA LYS A 136 -17.67 14.54 -20.05
C LYS A 136 -18.60 13.45 -20.55
N ILE A 137 -18.67 13.25 -21.88
CA ILE A 137 -19.44 12.16 -22.48
C ILE A 137 -18.83 10.82 -22.07
N LEU A 138 -17.51 10.71 -22.11
CA LEU A 138 -16.78 9.51 -21.74
C LEU A 138 -16.99 9.13 -20.28
N SER A 139 -16.86 10.07 -19.34
CA SER A 139 -17.14 9.84 -17.91
C SER A 139 -18.58 9.36 -17.67
N LYS A 140 -19.56 9.83 -18.44
CA LYS A 140 -20.95 9.34 -18.36
C LYS A 140 -21.12 7.93 -18.93
N ALA A 141 -20.28 7.52 -19.89
CA ALA A 141 -20.30 6.19 -20.48
C ALA A 141 -19.62 5.13 -19.60
N LEU A 142 -18.63 5.51 -18.76
CA LEU A 142 -17.88 4.55 -17.94
C LEU A 142 -18.78 3.63 -17.08
N PRO A 143 -19.79 4.12 -16.34
CA PRO A 143 -20.66 3.24 -15.56
C PRO A 143 -21.45 2.25 -16.43
N LEU A 144 -21.83 2.66 -17.64
CA LEU A 144 -22.56 1.81 -18.59
C LEU A 144 -21.66 0.68 -19.11
N ILE A 145 -20.41 1.00 -19.45
CA ILE A 145 -19.43 0.02 -19.92
C ILE A 145 -18.98 -0.89 -18.76
N ALA A 146 -18.90 -0.39 -17.53
CA ALA A 146 -18.69 -1.23 -16.35
C ALA A 146 -19.84 -2.24 -16.16
N GLY A 147 -21.07 -1.86 -16.51
CA GLY A 147 -22.21 -2.77 -16.58
C GLY A 147 -21.99 -3.92 -17.58
N MET A 148 -21.30 -3.69 -18.71
CA MET A 148 -21.02 -4.71 -19.72
C MET A 148 -20.11 -5.83 -19.23
N MET A 149 -19.31 -5.61 -18.18
CA MET A 149 -18.52 -6.67 -17.54
C MET A 149 -19.38 -7.77 -16.91
N HIS A 150 -20.67 -7.50 -16.67
CA HIS A 150 -21.63 -8.45 -16.12
C HIS A 150 -22.57 -9.00 -17.19
N SER A 151 -22.30 -8.74 -18.48
CA SER A 151 -23.08 -9.28 -19.61
C SER A 151 -23.00 -10.81 -19.65
N ALA A 152 -24.03 -11.47 -20.16
CA ALA A 152 -23.98 -12.90 -20.44
C ALA A 152 -23.09 -13.24 -21.65
N GLN A 153 -22.83 -12.25 -22.50
CA GLN A 153 -22.08 -12.43 -23.73
C GLN A 153 -20.59 -12.17 -23.49
N VAL A 154 -19.77 -13.19 -23.72
CA VAL A 154 -18.31 -13.14 -23.48
C VAL A 154 -17.63 -12.01 -24.27
N THR A 155 -18.07 -11.75 -25.50
CA THR A 155 -17.51 -10.67 -26.34
C THR A 155 -17.69 -9.29 -25.71
N ASP A 156 -18.83 -9.02 -25.07
CA ASP A 156 -19.09 -7.74 -24.42
C ASP A 156 -18.13 -7.51 -23.24
N ILE A 157 -17.85 -8.59 -22.49
CA ILE A 157 -16.93 -8.55 -21.34
C ILE A 157 -15.50 -8.27 -21.83
N LEU A 158 -15.06 -8.95 -22.90
CA LEU A 158 -13.73 -8.77 -23.47
C LEU A 158 -13.51 -7.36 -24.01
N GLU A 159 -14.49 -6.81 -24.72
CA GLU A 159 -14.43 -5.42 -25.21
C GLU A 159 -14.45 -4.40 -24.07
N ALA A 160 -15.24 -4.65 -23.00
CA ALA A 160 -15.23 -3.81 -21.81
C ALA A 160 -13.85 -3.82 -21.11
N VAL A 161 -13.21 -5.00 -21.01
CA VAL A 161 -11.86 -5.15 -20.45
C VAL A 161 -10.84 -4.34 -21.26
N GLU A 162 -10.84 -4.46 -22.59
CA GLU A 162 -9.90 -3.73 -23.45
C GLU A 162 -10.16 -2.22 -23.44
N PHE A 163 -11.43 -1.82 -23.36
CA PHE A 163 -11.83 -0.42 -23.20
C PHE A 163 -11.25 0.17 -21.91
N PHE A 164 -11.42 -0.48 -20.75
CA PHE A 164 -10.94 0.07 -19.48
C PHE A 164 -9.41 0.05 -19.35
N LYS A 165 -8.75 -0.96 -19.92
CA LYS A 165 -7.29 -0.97 -20.08
C LYS A 165 -6.83 0.25 -20.87
N SER A 166 -7.41 0.50 -22.03
CA SER A 166 -7.07 1.65 -22.87
C SER A 166 -7.37 2.97 -22.17
N ALA A 167 -8.56 3.10 -21.59
CA ALA A 167 -9.01 4.29 -20.87
C ALA A 167 -8.07 4.66 -19.71
N PHE A 168 -7.57 3.66 -18.98
CA PHE A 168 -6.60 3.87 -17.92
C PHE A 168 -5.24 4.32 -18.46
N LEU A 169 -4.75 3.71 -19.54
CA LEU A 169 -3.50 4.11 -20.20
C LEU A 169 -3.55 5.55 -20.75
N PHE A 170 -4.73 6.02 -21.18
CA PHE A 170 -4.96 7.41 -21.57
C PHE A 170 -5.08 8.39 -20.37
N GLY A 171 -5.00 7.90 -19.13
CA GLY A 171 -5.01 8.74 -17.93
C GLY A 171 -6.40 9.25 -17.52
N LEU A 172 -7.47 8.56 -17.91
CA LEU A 172 -8.83 8.92 -17.45
C LEU A 172 -8.98 8.55 -15.98
N SER A 173 -9.14 9.55 -15.11
CA SER A 173 -9.20 9.39 -13.64
C SER A 173 -10.24 8.35 -13.21
N ASP A 174 -11.40 8.39 -13.83
CA ASP A 174 -12.57 7.56 -13.49
C ASP A 174 -12.42 6.12 -14.01
N ALA A 175 -11.48 5.85 -14.91
CA ALA A 175 -11.22 4.50 -15.44
C ALA A 175 -10.67 3.55 -14.36
N SER A 176 -10.02 4.09 -13.33
CA SER A 176 -9.54 3.32 -12.16
C SER A 176 -10.64 2.52 -11.47
N MET A 177 -11.88 3.01 -11.50
CA MET A 177 -13.04 2.26 -11.02
C MET A 177 -13.27 1.01 -11.87
N GLY A 178 -13.32 1.13 -13.21
CA GLY A 178 -13.54 0.01 -14.10
C GLY A 178 -12.40 -1.01 -14.05
N VAL A 179 -11.15 -0.55 -14.01
CA VAL A 179 -9.99 -1.43 -13.79
C VAL A 179 -10.18 -2.26 -12.52
N ARG A 180 -10.57 -1.65 -11.40
CA ARG A 180 -10.85 -2.39 -10.15
C ARG A 180 -12.03 -3.37 -10.26
N HIS A 181 -13.05 -3.09 -11.08
CA HIS A 181 -14.16 -4.03 -11.33
C HIS A 181 -13.71 -5.24 -12.16
N MET A 182 -12.75 -5.06 -13.07
CA MET A 182 -12.19 -6.17 -13.86
C MET A 182 -11.57 -7.26 -12.97
N LEU A 183 -11.08 -6.96 -11.76
CA LEU A 183 -10.52 -7.98 -10.85
C LEU A 183 -11.53 -9.08 -10.52
N ALA A 184 -12.82 -8.75 -10.40
CA ALA A 184 -13.83 -9.75 -10.09
C ALA A 184 -13.93 -10.85 -11.17
N LEU A 185 -13.56 -10.53 -12.41
CA LEU A 185 -13.60 -11.44 -13.56
C LEU A 185 -12.54 -12.56 -13.49
N VAL A 186 -11.56 -12.46 -12.58
CA VAL A 186 -10.60 -13.55 -12.30
C VAL A 186 -11.33 -14.83 -11.84
N TRP A 187 -12.53 -14.68 -11.26
CA TRP A 187 -13.38 -15.78 -10.82
C TRP A 187 -14.35 -16.31 -11.89
N SER A 188 -14.26 -15.83 -13.14
CA SER A 188 -15.09 -16.32 -14.24
C SER A 188 -14.91 -17.83 -14.46
N GLN A 189 -15.88 -18.51 -15.08
CA GLN A 189 -15.67 -19.90 -15.52
C GLN A 189 -14.94 -19.96 -16.87
N GLU A 190 -15.02 -18.89 -17.66
CA GLU A 190 -14.44 -18.80 -18.99
C GLU A 190 -12.93 -18.47 -18.93
N GLN A 191 -12.10 -19.29 -19.56
CA GLN A 191 -10.64 -19.14 -19.52
C GLN A 191 -10.16 -17.90 -20.30
N ASN A 192 -10.77 -17.61 -21.45
CA ASN A 192 -10.43 -16.43 -22.25
C ASN A 192 -10.67 -15.11 -21.50
N ILE A 193 -11.69 -15.03 -20.63
CA ILE A 193 -11.94 -13.86 -19.78
C ILE A 193 -10.80 -13.71 -18.75
N LYS A 194 -10.39 -14.81 -18.10
CA LYS A 194 -9.27 -14.79 -17.14
C LYS A 194 -7.98 -14.33 -17.80
N ASP A 195 -7.68 -14.87 -18.98
CA ASP A 195 -6.48 -14.52 -19.73
C ASP A 195 -6.49 -13.06 -20.18
N ALA A 196 -7.64 -12.54 -20.60
CA ALA A 196 -7.81 -11.13 -20.96
C ALA A 196 -7.56 -10.19 -19.76
N VAL A 197 -8.11 -10.52 -18.58
CA VAL A 197 -7.91 -9.75 -17.35
C VAL A 197 -6.43 -9.82 -16.91
N ALA A 198 -5.82 -11.00 -16.96
CA ALA A 198 -4.41 -11.19 -16.63
C ALA A 198 -3.48 -10.42 -17.59
N GLY A 199 -3.78 -10.43 -18.89
CA GLY A 199 -3.05 -9.66 -19.90
C GLY A 199 -3.22 -8.15 -19.73
N ALA A 200 -4.44 -7.69 -19.43
CA ALA A 200 -4.70 -6.28 -19.16
C ALA A 200 -3.91 -5.80 -17.93
N TYR A 201 -4.01 -6.50 -16.80
CA TYR A 201 -3.27 -6.13 -15.59
C TYR A 201 -1.75 -6.24 -15.74
N ASN A 202 -1.25 -7.22 -16.52
CA ASN A 202 0.17 -7.30 -16.84
C ASN A 202 0.63 -6.04 -17.60
N THR A 203 -0.14 -5.61 -18.60
CA THR A 203 0.13 -4.38 -19.36
C THR A 203 0.10 -3.15 -18.46
N LEU A 204 -0.89 -3.06 -17.55
CA LEU A 204 -1.11 -1.89 -16.72
C LEU A 204 -0.09 -1.74 -15.58
N TYR A 205 0.39 -2.85 -15.00
CA TYR A 205 1.16 -2.81 -13.75
C TYR A 205 2.54 -3.48 -13.83
N LEU A 206 2.75 -4.45 -14.72
CA LEU A 206 4.02 -5.18 -14.85
C LEU A 206 4.88 -4.67 -16.02
N THR A 207 4.26 -4.15 -17.07
CA THR A 207 4.96 -3.67 -18.26
C THR A 207 5.51 -2.26 -18.01
N VAL A 208 6.83 -2.17 -17.87
CA VAL A 208 7.55 -0.91 -17.68
C VAL A 208 8.73 -0.88 -18.64
N GLU A 209 8.81 0.15 -19.47
CA GLU A 209 9.93 0.38 -20.38
C GLU A 209 11.13 0.91 -19.58
N ASN A 210 12.03 0.00 -19.18
CA ASN A 210 13.31 0.37 -18.57
C ASN A 210 14.37 -0.68 -18.89
N THR A 211 15.58 -0.22 -19.21
CA THR A 211 16.74 -1.08 -19.49
C THR A 211 17.31 -1.71 -18.22
N ASN A 212 17.20 -1.06 -17.07
CA ASN A 212 17.71 -1.56 -15.80
C ASN A 212 16.66 -2.47 -15.11
N PRO A 213 16.95 -3.76 -14.90
CA PRO A 213 15.98 -4.70 -14.34
C PRO A 213 15.62 -4.43 -12.87
N ARG A 214 16.52 -3.84 -12.07
CA ARG A 214 16.25 -3.45 -10.68
C ARG A 214 15.33 -2.23 -10.60
N VAL A 215 15.59 -1.21 -11.43
CA VAL A 215 14.72 -0.02 -11.51
C VAL A 215 13.33 -0.41 -11.99
N ARG A 216 13.26 -1.31 -12.99
CA ARG A 216 12.00 -1.88 -13.45
C ARG A 216 11.23 -2.57 -12.32
N ALA A 217 11.91 -3.43 -11.54
CA ALA A 217 11.30 -4.09 -10.39
C ALA A 217 10.82 -3.09 -9.31
N LEU A 218 11.58 -2.03 -9.03
CA LEU A 218 11.18 -0.96 -8.11
C LEU A 218 9.87 -0.29 -8.55
N THR A 219 9.76 0.08 -9.84
CA THR A 219 8.55 0.67 -10.39
C THR A 219 7.38 -0.30 -10.36
N VAL A 220 7.58 -1.56 -10.74
CA VAL A 220 6.51 -2.58 -10.70
C VAL A 220 6.00 -2.81 -9.28
N VAL A 221 6.88 -3.00 -8.29
CA VAL A 221 6.49 -3.19 -6.89
C VAL A 221 5.80 -1.94 -6.34
N LYS A 222 6.24 -0.74 -6.73
CA LYS A 222 5.54 0.51 -6.37
C LYS A 222 4.13 0.54 -6.96
N ASN A 223 3.97 0.27 -8.26
CA ASN A 223 2.68 0.25 -8.94
C ASN A 223 1.71 -0.76 -8.31
N LEU A 224 2.19 -1.96 -7.98
CA LEU A 224 1.41 -2.99 -7.30
C LEU A 224 1.06 -2.59 -5.85
N SER A 225 1.97 -1.92 -5.15
CA SER A 225 1.72 -1.42 -3.79
C SER A 225 0.64 -0.34 -3.80
N ASP A 226 0.73 0.60 -4.74
CA ASP A 226 -0.24 1.68 -4.91
C ASP A 226 -1.62 1.14 -5.29
N LEU A 227 -1.67 0.16 -6.21
CA LEU A 227 -2.90 -0.57 -6.51
C LEU A 227 -3.46 -1.21 -5.23
N LEU A 228 -2.66 -2.01 -4.52
CA LEU A 228 -3.08 -2.77 -3.34
C LEU A 228 -3.70 -1.88 -2.24
N ILE A 229 -3.17 -0.68 -2.04
CA ILE A 229 -3.69 0.28 -1.05
C ILE A 229 -5.11 0.74 -1.41
N THR A 230 -5.46 0.80 -2.69
CA THR A 230 -6.77 1.25 -3.19
C THR A 230 -7.84 0.14 -3.27
N LEU A 231 -7.45 -1.11 -3.05
CA LEU A 231 -8.34 -2.28 -3.19
C LEU A 231 -9.10 -2.60 -1.90
N THR A 232 -10.35 -3.07 -2.07
CA THR A 232 -11.13 -3.69 -0.99
C THR A 232 -10.61 -5.08 -0.65
N ILE A 233 -11.03 -5.67 0.47
CA ILE A 233 -10.58 -7.01 0.90
C ILE A 233 -10.86 -8.07 -0.18
N GLY A 234 -12.09 -8.12 -0.72
CA GLY A 234 -12.42 -9.08 -1.79
C GLY A 234 -11.65 -8.85 -3.10
N GLN A 235 -11.29 -7.59 -3.40
CA GLN A 235 -10.42 -7.29 -4.55
C GLN A 235 -8.97 -7.71 -4.31
N LYS A 236 -8.49 -7.66 -3.06
CA LYS A 236 -7.17 -8.21 -2.69
C LYS A 236 -7.13 -9.72 -2.88
N ASP A 237 -8.20 -10.43 -2.56
CA ASP A 237 -8.28 -11.88 -2.82
C ASP A 237 -8.24 -12.19 -4.32
N ALA A 238 -8.92 -11.38 -5.14
CA ALA A 238 -8.85 -11.49 -6.60
C ALA A 238 -7.43 -11.16 -7.13
N LEU A 239 -6.77 -10.14 -6.58
CA LEU A 239 -5.38 -9.83 -6.91
C LEU A 239 -4.43 -10.95 -6.49
N GLU A 240 -4.64 -11.59 -5.33
CA GLU A 240 -3.88 -12.77 -4.91
C GLU A 240 -4.03 -13.92 -5.93
N GLN A 241 -5.26 -14.14 -6.42
CA GLN A 241 -5.51 -15.16 -7.44
C GLN A 241 -4.81 -14.83 -8.76
N LEU A 242 -4.77 -13.55 -9.15
CA LEU A 242 -4.04 -13.08 -10.32
C LEU A 242 -2.53 -13.25 -10.16
N MET A 243 -2.00 -12.92 -8.98
CA MET A 243 -0.59 -13.10 -8.64
C MET A 243 -0.18 -14.58 -8.78
N LYS A 244 -1.03 -15.51 -8.33
CA LYS A 244 -0.82 -16.95 -8.51
C LYS A 244 -0.71 -17.35 -9.98
N GLN A 245 -1.54 -16.77 -10.84
CA GLN A 245 -1.49 -17.03 -12.28
C GLN A 245 -0.18 -16.52 -12.88
N TRP A 246 0.25 -15.30 -12.54
CA TRP A 246 1.51 -14.74 -13.05
C TRP A 246 2.76 -15.49 -12.58
N VAL A 247 2.79 -15.95 -11.33
CA VAL A 247 3.88 -16.79 -10.83
C VAL A 247 3.92 -18.12 -11.59
N LYS A 248 2.77 -18.79 -11.78
CA LYS A 248 2.69 -20.05 -12.53
C LYS A 248 3.03 -19.89 -14.02
N ALA A 249 2.69 -18.75 -14.61
CA ALA A 249 3.01 -18.42 -16.00
C ALA A 249 4.48 -18.00 -16.20
N GLY A 250 5.27 -17.87 -15.12
CA GLY A 250 6.65 -17.38 -15.19
C GLY A 250 6.77 -15.88 -15.52
N SER A 251 5.67 -15.13 -15.54
CA SER A 251 5.72 -13.66 -15.67
C SER A 251 6.37 -13.01 -14.44
N ILE A 252 6.25 -13.68 -13.30
CA ILE A 252 6.99 -13.38 -12.07
C ILE A 252 7.77 -14.65 -11.74
N ASP A 253 8.89 -14.82 -12.44
CA ASP A 253 9.75 -16.00 -12.32
C ASP A 253 10.61 -15.98 -11.05
N LEU A 254 10.24 -16.78 -10.07
CA LEU A 254 10.94 -16.87 -8.79
C LEU A 254 11.97 -17.99 -8.75
N LEU A 255 12.42 -18.52 -9.90
CA LEU A 255 13.49 -19.53 -9.98
C LEU A 255 14.83 -19.10 -9.34
N CYS A 256 14.94 -17.84 -8.89
CA CYS A 256 16.07 -17.30 -8.14
C CYS A 256 15.81 -17.13 -6.62
N ILE A 257 14.87 -17.86 -6.00
CA ILE A 257 14.71 -17.85 -4.54
C ILE A 257 15.96 -18.47 -3.89
N GLN A 258 16.91 -17.61 -3.54
CA GLN A 258 17.91 -17.90 -2.53
C GLN A 258 17.45 -17.24 -1.22
N PRO A 259 17.84 -17.78 -0.05
CA PRO A 259 17.77 -17.00 1.18
C PRO A 259 18.45 -15.66 0.91
N ILE A 260 17.72 -14.56 1.06
CA ILE A 260 18.38 -13.25 0.98
C ILE A 260 19.38 -13.25 2.13
N HIS A 261 20.60 -12.74 1.93
CA HIS A 261 21.57 -12.63 3.02
C HIS A 261 20.92 -11.88 4.18
N ASN A 262 20.36 -12.61 5.15
CA ASN A 262 19.46 -12.08 6.17
C ASN A 262 20.17 -10.99 6.98
N THR A 263 21.49 -11.08 7.10
CA THR A 263 22.36 -10.05 7.67
C THR A 263 22.19 -8.66 7.02
N SER A 264 22.01 -8.56 5.71
CA SER A 264 21.82 -7.26 5.03
C SER A 264 20.45 -6.63 5.31
N LEU A 265 19.39 -7.45 5.35
CA LEU A 265 18.03 -6.99 5.67
C LEU A 265 17.86 -6.66 7.16
N LEU A 266 18.54 -7.40 8.04
CA LEU A 266 18.44 -7.28 9.49
C LEU A 266 19.42 -6.28 10.12
N ALA A 267 20.47 -5.86 9.40
CA ALA A 267 21.40 -4.84 9.90
C ALA A 267 20.67 -3.52 10.18
N SER A 268 20.97 -2.83 11.27
CA SER A 268 20.43 -1.49 11.53
C SER A 268 21.15 -0.46 10.63
N PRO A 269 20.52 0.66 10.21
CA PRO A 269 21.23 1.77 9.57
C PRO A 269 22.42 2.30 10.38
N ALA A 270 22.47 2.02 11.69
CA ALA A 270 23.48 2.50 12.62
C ALA A 270 24.77 1.66 12.69
N GLU A 271 24.88 0.53 11.97
CA GLU A 271 26.07 -0.35 12.05
C GLU A 271 27.16 -0.04 11.00
N LEU A 272 27.04 1.09 10.27
CA LEU A 272 28.05 1.53 9.30
C LEU A 272 28.95 2.68 9.77
N ASP A 273 28.76 3.22 10.99
CA ASP A 273 29.51 4.38 11.49
C ASP A 273 30.09 4.18 12.91
N ASP A 274 30.82 3.08 13.16
CA ASP A 274 31.68 3.02 14.36
C ASP A 274 33.05 2.41 14.07
N VAL A 275 33.91 3.24 13.47
CA VAL A 275 35.37 3.10 13.61
C VAL A 275 35.94 4.46 13.98
N SER A 276 35.98 4.76 15.30
CA SER A 276 37.09 5.39 16.05
C SER A 276 36.53 5.88 17.41
N HIS A 277 37.15 5.78 18.59
CA HIS A 277 38.54 5.70 19.00
C HIS A 277 38.61 5.06 20.41
N GLY A 278 39.52 4.12 20.64
CA GLY A 278 40.03 3.75 21.97
C GLY A 278 41.52 4.10 22.07
N PRO A 279 42.03 4.63 23.20
CA PRO A 279 43.36 5.23 23.26
C PRO A 279 44.49 4.20 23.40
N LEU A 280 45.63 4.56 22.79
CA LEU A 280 46.90 3.84 22.72
C LEU A 280 47.54 3.56 24.09
N SER A 281 48.09 2.34 24.27
CA SER A 281 49.33 2.14 25.03
C SER A 281 50.07 0.84 24.66
N LYS A 282 51.22 1.04 23.98
CA LYS A 282 52.51 0.32 24.02
C LYS A 282 52.56 -1.22 23.94
N CYS A 283 53.19 -1.74 22.87
CA CYS A 283 54.55 -2.33 22.86
C CYS A 283 54.74 -3.33 21.69
N GLY A 284 55.91 -3.35 21.03
CA GLY A 284 56.41 -4.55 20.33
C GLY A 284 56.48 -4.55 18.80
N ARG A 285 57.39 -3.74 18.25
CA ARG A 285 58.13 -3.87 16.98
C ARG A 285 58.13 -5.25 16.29
N SER A 286 57.75 -5.32 15.01
CA SER A 286 58.60 -5.83 13.91
C SER A 286 58.04 -5.42 12.54
N GLN A 287 58.94 -4.95 11.69
CA GLN A 287 58.69 -4.32 10.40
C GLN A 287 58.38 -5.36 9.32
N MET A 288 57.38 -5.08 8.46
CA MET A 288 57.47 -5.35 7.03
C MET A 288 56.60 -4.36 6.24
N SER A 289 57.30 -3.55 5.46
CA SER A 289 56.93 -2.69 4.33
C SER A 289 55.48 -2.72 3.78
N LEU A 290 54.85 -1.55 3.80
CA LEU A 290 53.74 -1.12 2.93
C LEU A 290 54.22 -0.83 1.50
N PRO A 291 53.34 -1.00 0.49
CA PRO A 291 53.15 0.02 -0.52
C PRO A 291 51.73 0.61 -0.44
N LYS A 292 51.70 1.95 -0.39
CA LYS A 292 50.60 2.91 -0.63
C LYS A 292 49.23 2.32 -0.96
N ALA A 293 48.29 2.44 -0.03
CA ALA A 293 46.86 2.40 -0.32
C ALA A 293 46.48 3.63 -1.16
N MET A 294 46.28 3.39 -2.45
CA MET A 294 45.50 4.25 -3.32
C MET A 294 44.03 4.04 -2.95
N ASN A 295 43.26 5.12 -2.92
CA ASN A 295 41.85 5.14 -2.59
C ASN A 295 41.06 4.31 -3.62
N VAL A 296 40.86 3.02 -3.36
CA VAL A 296 40.05 2.12 -4.18
C VAL A 296 38.74 1.90 -3.42
N ARG A 297 37.66 2.53 -3.92
CA ARG A 297 36.28 2.08 -3.68
C ARG A 297 36.26 0.57 -3.87
N PRO A 298 35.49 -0.22 -3.10
CA PRO A 298 35.36 -1.63 -3.42
C PRO A 298 34.84 -1.72 -4.86
N GLU A 299 35.68 -2.21 -5.77
CA GLU A 299 35.27 -2.59 -7.11
C GLU A 299 34.20 -3.65 -6.92
N PHE A 300 32.96 -3.25 -7.17
CA PHE A 300 31.85 -4.15 -7.41
C PHE A 300 32.27 -5.01 -8.61
N THR A 301 32.71 -6.24 -8.33
CA THR A 301 33.04 -7.20 -9.37
C THR A 301 31.80 -7.43 -10.23
N ASP A 302 31.96 -7.30 -11.55
CA ASP A 302 30.98 -7.35 -12.64
C ASP A 302 30.15 -8.66 -12.77
N VAL A 303 29.71 -9.27 -11.66
CA VAL A 303 28.94 -10.53 -11.63
C VAL A 303 27.43 -10.29 -11.43
N GLU A 304 27.00 -9.04 -11.19
CA GLU A 304 25.56 -8.67 -11.13
C GLU A 304 24.94 -8.34 -12.49
N GLN A 305 25.70 -8.45 -13.60
CA GLN A 305 25.15 -8.19 -14.93
C GLN A 305 24.15 -9.29 -15.33
N GLU A 306 22.90 -8.84 -15.40
CA GLU A 306 21.69 -9.52 -15.92
C GLU A 306 21.05 -10.58 -15.04
N LEU A 307 20.82 -10.25 -13.77
CA LEU A 307 19.77 -10.92 -13.03
C LEU A 307 18.39 -10.57 -13.64
N PRO A 308 17.54 -11.58 -13.96
CA PRO A 308 16.24 -11.33 -14.56
C PRO A 308 15.38 -10.48 -13.62
N MET A 309 14.47 -9.66 -14.19
CA MET A 309 13.56 -8.77 -13.45
C MET A 309 12.92 -9.45 -12.23
N CYS A 310 12.58 -10.71 -12.41
CA CYS A 310 11.83 -11.50 -11.45
C CYS A 310 12.61 -11.74 -10.14
N ARG A 311 13.94 -11.86 -10.20
CA ARG A 311 14.79 -11.90 -8.99
C ARG A 311 14.75 -10.58 -8.23
N TRP A 312 14.86 -9.47 -8.96
CA TRP A 312 14.80 -8.14 -8.35
C TRP A 312 13.43 -7.84 -7.74
N MET A 313 12.33 -8.36 -8.31
CA MET A 313 11.01 -8.18 -7.70
C MET A 313 10.93 -8.78 -6.29
N HIS A 314 11.47 -9.99 -6.10
CA HIS A 314 11.54 -10.63 -4.80
C HIS A 314 12.37 -9.80 -3.80
N GLU A 315 13.59 -9.42 -4.19
CA GLU A 315 14.50 -8.64 -3.34
C GLU A 315 13.89 -7.27 -2.98
N VAL A 316 13.32 -6.56 -3.95
CA VAL A 316 12.67 -5.26 -3.73
C VAL A 316 11.48 -5.35 -2.78
N MET A 317 10.66 -6.41 -2.86
CA MET A 317 9.54 -6.60 -1.93
C MET A 317 10.04 -6.79 -0.48
N TRP A 318 11.11 -7.57 -0.28
CA TRP A 318 11.74 -7.76 1.02
C TRP A 318 12.42 -6.49 1.54
N GLU A 319 13.15 -5.76 0.70
CA GLU A 319 13.77 -4.48 1.05
C GLU A 319 12.71 -3.42 1.42
N ARG A 320 11.58 -3.39 0.72
CA ARG A 320 10.43 -2.52 1.05
C ARG A 320 9.81 -2.91 2.38
N PHE A 321 9.56 -4.20 2.62
CA PHE A 321 9.09 -4.68 3.92
C PHE A 321 10.05 -4.30 5.05
N ALA A 322 11.36 -4.45 4.83
CA ALA A 322 12.41 -4.10 5.78
C ALA A 322 12.67 -2.58 5.90
N MET A 323 11.90 -1.73 5.21
CA MET A 323 12.08 -0.27 5.17
C MET A 323 13.50 0.17 4.78
N LYS A 324 14.15 -0.61 3.92
CA LYS A 324 15.52 -0.35 3.41
C LYS A 324 15.54 0.55 2.19
N LEU A 325 14.43 0.61 1.46
CA LEU A 325 14.31 1.49 0.30
C LEU A 325 14.08 2.95 0.75
N PRO A 326 14.68 3.93 0.07
CA PRO A 326 14.39 5.34 0.33
C PRO A 326 12.90 5.63 0.14
N ASP A 327 12.37 6.55 0.94
CA ASP A 327 10.96 6.99 0.91
C ASP A 327 9.91 5.92 1.25
N THR A 328 10.31 4.81 1.88
CA THR A 328 9.38 3.76 2.31
C THR A 328 8.58 4.19 3.54
N THR A 329 7.26 4.29 3.41
CA THR A 329 6.36 4.50 4.54
C THR A 329 5.98 3.20 5.24
N GLU A 330 5.38 3.25 6.44
CA GLU A 330 4.83 2.08 7.12
C GLU A 330 3.75 1.37 6.27
N THR A 331 2.96 2.14 5.53
CA THR A 331 1.97 1.61 4.59
C THR A 331 2.63 0.87 3.42
N ASP A 332 3.73 1.40 2.89
CA ASP A 332 4.53 0.73 1.85
C ASP A 332 5.15 -0.56 2.35
N SER A 333 5.69 -0.57 3.58
CA SER A 333 6.25 -1.78 4.21
C SER A 333 5.18 -2.87 4.34
N ARG A 334 3.99 -2.52 4.83
CA ARG A 334 2.85 -3.45 4.93
C ARG A 334 2.37 -3.91 3.56
N ALA A 335 2.34 -3.03 2.56
CA ALA A 335 1.99 -3.41 1.19
C ALA A 335 3.00 -4.41 0.60
N GLY A 336 4.31 -4.17 0.80
CA GLY A 336 5.38 -5.09 0.41
C GLY A 336 5.21 -6.47 1.06
N LEU A 337 4.89 -6.51 2.37
CA LEU A 337 4.61 -7.75 3.08
C LEU A 337 3.40 -8.51 2.52
N VAL A 338 2.29 -7.81 2.23
CA VAL A 338 1.10 -8.44 1.65
C VAL A 338 1.38 -8.97 0.25
N LEU A 339 2.14 -8.25 -0.57
CA LEU A 339 2.58 -8.73 -1.89
C LEU A 339 3.44 -10.01 -1.76
N LEU A 340 4.36 -10.06 -0.80
CA LEU A 340 5.11 -11.29 -0.47
C LEU A 340 4.17 -12.44 -0.09
N GLY A 341 3.13 -12.16 0.71
CA GLY A 341 2.10 -13.12 1.05
C GLY A 341 1.32 -13.65 -0.15
N MET A 342 0.96 -12.76 -1.09
CA MET A 342 0.24 -13.15 -2.31
C MET A 342 1.10 -14.03 -3.21
N VAL A 343 2.40 -13.71 -3.32
CA VAL A 343 3.39 -14.54 -4.02
C VAL A 343 3.55 -15.90 -3.34
N ALA A 344 3.65 -15.92 -2.01
CA ALA A 344 3.83 -17.13 -1.22
C ALA A 344 2.68 -18.14 -1.37
N SER A 345 1.50 -17.67 -1.76
CA SER A 345 0.37 -18.54 -2.07
C SER A 345 0.52 -19.35 -3.37
N ALA A 346 1.48 -19.00 -4.23
CA ALA A 346 1.89 -19.82 -5.38
C ALA A 346 3.26 -20.48 -5.16
N GLU A 347 4.22 -19.76 -4.56
CA GLU A 347 5.56 -20.25 -4.30
C GLU A 347 5.95 -20.01 -2.83
N VAL A 348 5.73 -21.03 -2.00
CA VAL A 348 5.88 -20.92 -0.54
C VAL A 348 7.33 -20.74 -0.09
N GLN A 349 8.31 -21.11 -0.91
CA GLN A 349 9.74 -20.97 -0.56
C GLN A 349 10.17 -19.50 -0.44
N THR A 350 9.47 -18.57 -1.09
CA THR A 350 9.66 -17.12 -0.95
C THR A 350 9.64 -16.68 0.51
N VAL A 351 8.73 -17.25 1.30
CA VAL A 351 8.58 -16.92 2.73
C VAL A 351 9.35 -17.88 3.62
N ASN A 352 9.35 -19.18 3.30
CA ASN A 352 9.99 -20.20 4.15
C ASN A 352 11.50 -19.95 4.33
N SER A 353 12.17 -19.43 3.29
CA SER A 353 13.60 -19.13 3.32
C SER A 353 13.98 -17.95 4.24
N ASN A 354 13.03 -17.05 4.51
CA ASN A 354 13.28 -15.76 5.16
C ASN A 354 12.41 -15.56 6.44
N LYS A 355 12.00 -16.66 7.09
CA LYS A 355 11.18 -16.63 8.32
C LYS A 355 11.75 -15.76 9.45
N ALA A 356 13.08 -15.71 9.58
CA ALA A 356 13.75 -14.87 10.58
C ALA A 356 13.47 -13.36 10.36
N VAL A 357 13.35 -12.92 9.11
CA VAL A 357 13.05 -11.52 8.77
C VAL A 357 11.61 -11.18 9.16
N LEU A 358 10.65 -12.09 8.90
CA LEU A 358 9.27 -11.93 9.35
C LEU A 358 9.16 -11.80 10.88
N ASN A 359 9.97 -12.58 11.61
CA ASN A 359 9.99 -12.49 13.06
C ASN A 359 10.56 -11.14 13.54
N THR A 360 11.75 -10.79 13.08
CA THR A 360 12.48 -9.62 13.58
C THR A 360 11.86 -8.30 13.15
N ILE A 361 11.39 -8.20 11.91
CA ILE A 361 10.83 -6.96 11.38
C ILE A 361 9.32 -6.92 11.58
N GLY A 362 8.63 -8.02 11.29
CA GLY A 362 7.16 -8.07 11.32
C GLY A 362 6.59 -8.23 12.72
N LEU A 363 6.86 -9.38 13.37
CA LEU A 363 6.30 -9.71 14.69
C LEU A 363 6.82 -8.80 15.80
N ARG A 364 8.09 -8.38 15.72
CA ARG A 364 8.73 -7.52 16.74
C ARG A 364 8.63 -6.01 16.43
N SER A 365 7.85 -5.60 15.44
CA SER A 365 7.65 -4.18 15.07
C SER A 365 6.97 -3.34 16.15
N GLY A 366 6.11 -3.96 16.96
CA GLY A 366 5.23 -3.25 17.87
C GLY A 366 4.00 -2.62 17.21
N ASP A 367 3.85 -2.66 15.88
CA ASP A 367 2.63 -2.26 15.18
C ASP A 367 1.71 -3.47 14.98
N PHE A 368 0.56 -3.49 15.67
CA PHE A 368 -0.41 -4.56 15.56
C PHE A 368 -0.97 -4.77 14.14
N ALA A 369 -1.05 -3.74 13.29
CA ALA A 369 -1.47 -3.93 11.90
C ALA A 369 -0.42 -4.71 11.09
N LEU A 370 0.86 -4.40 11.29
CA LEU A 370 1.97 -5.12 10.67
C LEU A 370 2.11 -6.54 11.22
N VAL A 371 1.97 -6.72 12.54
CA VAL A 371 1.97 -8.04 13.18
C VAL A 371 0.86 -8.93 12.61
N LYS A 372 -0.37 -8.40 12.51
CA LYS A 372 -1.50 -9.14 11.92
C LYS A 372 -1.18 -9.58 10.49
N SER A 373 -0.66 -8.66 9.67
CA SER A 373 -0.29 -8.96 8.28
C SER A 373 0.84 -10.00 8.22
N THR A 374 1.79 -9.95 9.14
CA THR A 374 2.89 -10.91 9.26
C THR A 374 2.38 -12.31 9.58
N CYS A 375 1.44 -12.42 10.51
CA CYS A 375 0.80 -13.69 10.83
C CYS A 375 0.01 -14.27 9.65
N GLU A 376 -0.65 -13.44 8.83
CA GLU A 376 -1.31 -13.90 7.58
C GLU A 376 -0.32 -14.47 6.57
N VAL A 377 0.86 -13.84 6.43
CA VAL A 377 1.94 -14.35 5.57
C VAL A 377 2.51 -15.65 6.13
N LEU A 378 2.72 -15.75 7.45
CA LEU A 378 3.20 -16.97 8.08
C LEU A 378 2.24 -18.14 7.86
N LEU A 379 0.92 -17.92 7.89
CA LEU A 379 -0.06 -18.97 7.60
C LEU A 379 0.07 -19.58 6.20
N LYS A 380 0.68 -18.89 5.24
CA LYS A 380 0.96 -19.48 3.91
C LYS A 380 1.90 -20.69 4.02
N LEU A 381 2.69 -20.79 5.10
CA LEU A 381 3.56 -21.94 5.36
C LEU A 381 2.81 -23.22 5.78
N ALA A 382 1.53 -23.12 6.17
CA ALA A 382 0.78 -24.27 6.69
C ALA A 382 0.69 -25.43 5.67
N VAL A 383 0.78 -25.12 4.37
CA VAL A 383 0.78 -26.12 3.29
C VAL A 383 2.04 -26.99 3.27
N THR A 384 3.15 -26.52 3.83
CA THR A 384 4.46 -27.20 3.76
C THR A 384 4.61 -28.35 4.75
N LYS A 385 3.62 -28.58 5.63
CA LYS A 385 3.70 -29.48 6.78
C LYS A 385 4.89 -29.23 7.71
N VAL A 386 5.65 -28.16 7.51
CA VAL A 386 6.71 -27.73 8.42
C VAL A 386 6.05 -27.37 9.74
N ARG A 387 6.65 -27.86 10.83
CA ARG A 387 6.24 -27.55 12.18
C ARG A 387 7.33 -26.76 12.89
N LEU A 388 6.91 -25.76 13.62
CA LEU A 388 7.73 -24.93 14.49
C LEU A 388 7.77 -25.60 15.87
N ALA A 389 8.98 -25.76 16.38
CA ALA A 389 9.19 -26.26 17.72
C ALA A 389 8.65 -25.25 18.76
N PRO A 390 8.27 -25.70 19.97
CA PRO A 390 7.74 -24.79 21.00
C PRO A 390 8.72 -23.68 21.44
N ASP A 391 10.02 -23.90 21.26
CA ASP A 391 11.13 -22.98 21.55
C ASP A 391 11.54 -22.11 20.35
N ASP A 392 10.87 -22.24 19.20
CA ASP A 392 11.13 -21.40 18.03
C ASP A 392 10.91 -19.91 18.34
N ASP A 393 11.78 -19.05 17.78
CA ASP A 393 11.75 -17.61 18.02
C ASP A 393 10.43 -16.95 17.57
N ILE A 394 9.76 -17.51 16.56
CA ILE A 394 8.43 -17.05 16.11
C ILE A 394 7.41 -17.37 17.19
N VAL A 395 7.40 -18.61 17.69
CA VAL A 395 6.47 -19.03 18.75
C VAL A 395 6.66 -18.18 20.00
N SER A 396 7.91 -17.95 20.40
CA SER A 396 8.25 -17.07 21.53
C SER A 396 7.73 -15.65 21.33
N SER A 397 7.88 -15.10 20.11
CA SER A 397 7.39 -13.76 19.78
C SER A 397 5.85 -13.69 19.78
N LEU A 398 5.17 -14.71 19.26
CA LEU A 398 3.70 -14.80 19.29
C LEU A 398 3.16 -14.87 20.72
N LYS A 399 3.79 -15.67 21.59
CA LYS A 399 3.44 -15.73 23.02
C LYS A 399 3.56 -14.35 23.66
N LYS A 400 4.69 -13.67 23.43
CA LYS A 400 4.94 -12.31 23.95
C LYS A 400 3.87 -11.33 23.48
N ILE A 401 3.51 -11.33 22.20
CA ILE A 401 2.45 -10.48 21.63
C ILE A 401 1.10 -10.73 22.32
N LEU A 402 0.72 -12.00 22.51
CA LEU A 402 -0.55 -12.35 23.16
C LEU A 402 -0.57 -11.95 24.65
N ILE A 403 0.55 -12.12 25.36
CA ILE A 403 0.61 -11.86 26.79
C ILE A 403 0.75 -10.35 27.08
N GLU A 404 1.75 -9.69 26.48
CA GLU A 404 2.00 -8.26 26.73
C GLU A 404 0.97 -7.37 26.03
N GLY A 405 0.48 -7.79 24.86
CA GLY A 405 -0.57 -7.07 24.13
C GLY A 405 -1.91 -7.04 24.85
N PHE A 406 -2.19 -8.04 25.70
CA PHE A 406 -3.44 -8.11 26.46
C PHE A 406 -3.65 -6.88 27.36
N SER A 407 -2.62 -6.49 28.12
CA SER A 407 -2.65 -5.32 29.01
C SER A 407 -2.34 -4.00 28.29
N ASN A 408 -1.91 -4.04 27.02
CA ASN A 408 -1.62 -2.84 26.25
C ASN A 408 -2.89 -2.29 25.58
N PHE A 409 -3.54 -1.33 26.24
CA PHE A 409 -4.72 -0.61 25.74
C PHE A 409 -4.38 0.61 24.87
N SER A 410 -3.09 0.88 24.60
CA SER A 410 -2.70 1.98 23.72
C SER A 410 -2.94 1.68 22.24
N GLN A 411 -3.21 0.42 21.88
CA GLN A 411 -3.51 -0.01 20.53
C GLN A 411 -4.87 -0.72 20.46
N ASP A 412 -5.77 -0.21 19.64
CA ASP A 412 -7.15 -0.70 19.49
C ASP A 412 -7.26 -2.00 18.66
N TYR A 413 -6.13 -2.51 18.15
CA TYR A 413 -6.08 -3.62 17.17
C TYR A 413 -5.65 -4.97 17.75
N TYR A 414 -5.71 -5.14 19.09
CA TYR A 414 -5.26 -6.37 19.75
C TYR A 414 -6.10 -7.61 19.39
N ILE A 415 -7.44 -7.51 19.36
CA ILE A 415 -8.31 -8.69 19.10
C ILE A 415 -8.03 -9.30 17.71
N PRO A 416 -7.95 -8.52 16.61
CA PRO A 416 -7.56 -9.05 15.30
C PRO A 416 -6.19 -9.75 15.30
N VAL A 417 -5.18 -9.17 15.95
CA VAL A 417 -3.85 -9.77 16.08
C VAL A 417 -3.91 -11.07 16.86
N CYS A 418 -4.64 -11.08 17.97
CA CYS A 418 -4.82 -12.22 18.85
C CYS A 418 -5.37 -13.42 18.08
N PHE A 419 -6.45 -13.22 17.32
CA PHE A 419 -7.03 -14.29 16.52
C PHE A 419 -6.05 -14.82 15.49
N GLN A 420 -5.36 -13.92 14.78
CA GLN A 420 -4.42 -14.29 13.75
C GLN A 420 -3.18 -15.02 14.31
N ALA A 421 -2.67 -14.60 15.48
CA ALA A 421 -1.53 -15.21 16.14
C ALA A 421 -1.87 -16.62 16.64
N ILE A 422 -3.07 -16.83 17.21
CA ILE A 422 -3.55 -18.16 17.62
C ILE A 422 -3.66 -19.07 16.39
N ASP A 423 -4.17 -18.57 15.26
CA ASP A 423 -4.26 -19.34 14.03
C ASP A 423 -2.88 -19.85 13.59
N VAL A 424 -1.86 -18.98 13.65
CA VAL A 424 -0.48 -19.37 13.36
C VAL A 424 0.01 -20.44 14.31
N ILE A 425 -0.23 -20.28 15.62
CA ILE A 425 0.18 -21.28 16.63
C ILE A 425 -0.41 -22.65 16.31
N TYR A 426 -1.72 -22.74 16.07
CA TYR A 426 -2.39 -24.02 15.79
C TYR A 426 -2.04 -24.63 14.44
N GLN A 427 -1.74 -23.82 13.42
CA GLN A 427 -1.43 -24.34 12.09
C GLN A 427 0.04 -24.71 11.89
N LEU A 428 0.95 -24.02 12.60
CA LEU A 428 2.39 -24.17 12.38
C LEU A 428 3.15 -24.81 13.54
N SER A 429 2.61 -24.89 14.76
CA SER A 429 3.40 -25.41 15.91
C SER A 429 3.20 -26.91 16.14
N ASP A 430 4.19 -27.58 16.75
CA ASP A 430 4.10 -28.99 17.13
C ASP A 430 3.13 -29.26 18.30
N SER A 431 3.07 -28.34 19.27
CA SER A 431 2.27 -28.51 20.50
C SER A 431 1.47 -27.24 20.83
N PRO A 432 0.47 -26.90 19.98
CA PRO A 432 -0.29 -25.67 20.13
C PRO A 432 -1.11 -25.61 21.42
N ASP A 433 -1.58 -26.76 21.91
CA ASP A 433 -2.29 -26.93 23.17
C ASP A 433 -1.45 -26.49 24.38
N THR A 434 -0.19 -26.90 24.42
CA THR A 434 0.76 -26.57 25.48
C THR A 434 1.10 -25.07 25.45
N ILE A 435 1.34 -24.54 24.24
CA ILE A 435 1.64 -23.12 24.03
C ILE A 435 0.46 -22.26 24.49
N CYS A 436 -0.76 -22.57 24.05
CA CYS A 436 -1.96 -21.82 24.41
C CYS A 436 -2.31 -21.97 25.89
N THR A 437 -2.03 -23.13 26.51
CA THR A 437 -2.22 -23.32 27.96
C THR A 437 -1.33 -22.36 28.76
N ASP A 438 -0.08 -22.18 28.35
CA ASP A 438 0.83 -21.24 29.00
C ASP A 438 0.38 -19.78 28.81
N VAL A 439 -0.01 -19.40 27.59
CA VAL A 439 -0.57 -18.06 27.31
C VAL A 439 -1.80 -17.78 28.17
N LEU A 440 -2.73 -18.73 28.28
CA LEU A 440 -3.93 -18.58 29.10
C LEU A 440 -3.60 -18.40 30.58
N LYS A 441 -2.68 -19.19 31.13
CA LYS A 441 -2.25 -19.04 32.54
C LYS A 441 -1.69 -17.65 32.81
N GLN A 442 -0.84 -17.14 31.93
CA GLN A 442 -0.21 -15.83 32.10
C GLN A 442 -1.21 -14.68 31.91
N VAL A 443 -2.10 -14.76 30.92
CA VAL A 443 -3.14 -13.74 30.71
C VAL A 443 -4.16 -13.73 31.86
N CYS A 444 -4.58 -14.89 32.37
CA CYS A 444 -5.45 -14.96 33.54
C CYS A 444 -4.79 -14.34 34.79
N ALA A 445 -3.51 -14.62 35.02
CA ALA A 445 -2.77 -14.00 36.13
C ALA A 445 -2.68 -12.46 35.96
N ALA A 446 -2.44 -11.97 34.75
CA ALA A 446 -2.44 -10.53 34.46
C ALA A 446 -3.82 -9.91 34.69
N TYR A 447 -4.90 -10.58 34.28
CA TYR A 447 -6.26 -10.14 34.54
C TYR A 447 -6.57 -10.04 36.03
N GLU A 448 -6.20 -11.05 36.83
CA GLU A 448 -6.39 -11.03 38.29
C GLU A 448 -5.60 -9.90 38.95
N HIS A 449 -4.36 -9.67 38.52
CA HIS A 449 -3.54 -8.58 39.03
C HIS A 449 -4.17 -7.20 38.79
N HIS A 450 -4.67 -6.95 37.57
CA HIS A 450 -5.35 -5.69 37.25
C HIS A 450 -6.71 -5.56 37.95
N ARG A 451 -7.43 -6.67 38.17
CA ARG A 451 -8.69 -6.66 38.91
C ARG A 451 -8.52 -6.33 40.40
N ASN A 452 -7.42 -6.80 41.00
CA ASN A 452 -7.15 -6.62 42.43
C ASN A 452 -6.41 -5.32 42.76
N SER A 453 -5.84 -4.64 41.76
CA SER A 453 -5.19 -3.34 41.92
C SER A 453 -6.27 -2.24 42.02
N ASN A 454 -6.52 -1.73 43.23
CA ASN A 454 -7.52 -0.67 43.47
C ASN A 454 -7.29 0.54 42.55
N ALA A 455 -8.31 0.83 41.74
CA ALA A 455 -8.30 1.72 40.59
C ALA A 455 -8.34 3.22 40.95
N GLU A 456 -7.20 3.82 41.27
CA GLU A 456 -7.08 5.29 41.29
C GLU A 456 -6.14 5.87 40.22
N ASN A 457 -5.31 5.07 39.55
CA ASN A 457 -4.34 5.59 38.55
C ASN A 457 -4.32 4.89 37.18
N ASP A 458 -4.99 3.75 36.99
CA ASP A 458 -4.99 3.05 35.70
C ASP A 458 -6.26 3.32 34.90
N LYS A 459 -6.09 3.96 33.73
CA LYS A 459 -7.12 4.21 32.71
C LYS A 459 -7.61 2.92 32.00
N VAL A 460 -7.60 1.77 32.66
CA VAL A 460 -7.93 0.49 32.03
C VAL A 460 -9.41 0.20 32.22
N ASN A 461 -10.18 0.20 31.12
CA ASN A 461 -11.61 -0.08 31.13
C ASN A 461 -11.87 -1.57 31.42
N PRO A 462 -12.55 -1.94 32.53
CA PRO A 462 -12.83 -3.33 32.88
C PRO A 462 -13.59 -4.11 31.81
N VAL A 463 -14.49 -3.43 31.07
CA VAL A 463 -15.24 -4.03 29.97
C VAL A 463 -14.31 -4.40 28.81
N ALA A 464 -13.32 -3.54 28.51
CA ALA A 464 -12.34 -3.81 27.47
C ALA A 464 -11.43 -4.99 27.84
N MET A 465 -11.00 -5.10 29.10
CA MET A 465 -10.24 -6.26 29.59
C MET A 465 -11.02 -7.56 29.46
N LEU A 466 -12.28 -7.56 29.93
CA LEU A 466 -13.14 -8.73 29.86
C LEU A 466 -13.41 -9.14 28.41
N SER A 467 -13.68 -8.17 27.53
CA SER A 467 -13.86 -8.42 26.09
C SER A 467 -12.64 -9.08 25.46
N ARG A 468 -11.42 -8.59 25.76
CA ARG A 468 -10.16 -9.22 25.29
C ARG A 468 -9.98 -10.63 25.84
N LEU A 469 -10.31 -10.87 27.10
CA LEU A 469 -10.17 -12.18 27.74
C LEU A 469 -11.13 -13.19 27.12
N VAL A 470 -12.41 -12.84 27.00
CA VAL A 470 -13.44 -13.70 26.39
C VAL A 470 -13.10 -13.97 24.92
N SER A 471 -12.62 -12.97 24.18
CA SER A 471 -12.19 -13.15 22.79
C SER A 471 -11.01 -14.12 22.68
N LEU A 472 -9.96 -13.95 23.50
CA LEU A 472 -8.79 -14.83 23.54
C LEU A 472 -9.19 -16.28 23.86
N VAL A 473 -9.91 -16.48 24.97
CA VAL A 473 -10.32 -17.82 25.42
C VAL A 473 -11.25 -18.48 24.40
N GLY A 474 -12.23 -17.74 23.88
CA GLY A 474 -13.18 -18.24 22.89
C GLY A 474 -12.50 -18.70 21.60
N HIS A 475 -11.54 -17.91 21.10
CA HIS A 475 -10.81 -18.27 19.89
C HIS A 475 -9.84 -19.44 20.10
N ILE A 476 -9.16 -19.52 21.25
CA ILE A 476 -8.36 -20.70 21.63
C ILE A 476 -9.24 -21.94 21.70
N ALA A 477 -10.41 -21.86 22.35
CA ALA A 477 -11.32 -22.99 22.46
C ALA A 477 -11.83 -23.46 21.09
N LEU A 478 -12.19 -22.54 20.20
CA LEU A 478 -12.59 -22.85 18.83
C LEU A 478 -11.47 -23.56 18.06
N ARG A 479 -10.22 -23.04 18.14
CA ARG A 479 -9.09 -23.66 17.46
C ARG A 479 -8.69 -25.00 18.06
N GLN A 480 -8.78 -25.17 19.38
CA GLN A 480 -8.59 -26.46 20.04
C GLN A 480 -9.61 -27.50 19.57
N MET A 481 -10.88 -27.11 19.47
CA MET A 481 -11.93 -28.00 18.98
C MET A 481 -11.64 -28.46 17.55
N LEU A 482 -11.29 -27.52 16.65
CA LEU A 482 -10.93 -27.85 15.26
C LEU A 482 -9.66 -28.69 15.17
N TYR A 483 -8.67 -28.44 16.02
CA TYR A 483 -7.43 -29.21 16.08
C TYR A 483 -7.68 -30.66 16.50
N LEU A 484 -8.53 -30.88 17.51
CA LEU A 484 -8.91 -32.21 17.95
C LEU A 484 -9.69 -32.97 16.87
N ASP A 485 -10.62 -32.31 16.20
CA ASP A 485 -11.51 -32.91 15.19
C ASP A 485 -10.79 -33.21 13.86
N VAL A 486 -9.89 -32.33 13.41
CA VAL A 486 -9.21 -32.49 12.12
C VAL A 486 -7.85 -33.16 12.30
N ALA A 487 -6.95 -32.57 13.08
CA ALA A 487 -5.56 -33.01 13.14
C ALA A 487 -5.40 -34.28 13.99
N VAL A 488 -5.93 -34.26 15.21
CA VAL A 488 -5.74 -35.39 16.16
C VAL A 488 -6.58 -36.59 15.75
N PHE A 489 -7.86 -36.39 15.41
CA PHE A 489 -8.73 -37.50 15.02
C PHE A 489 -8.26 -38.20 13.74
N SER A 490 -7.85 -37.45 12.70
CA SER A 490 -7.31 -38.06 11.47
C SER A 490 -6.03 -38.85 11.73
N GLU A 491 -5.14 -38.33 12.59
CA GLU A 491 -3.90 -39.01 12.97
C GLU A 491 -4.16 -40.26 13.82
N LEU A 492 -5.14 -40.23 14.74
CA LEU A 492 -5.59 -41.40 15.48
C LEU A 492 -6.14 -42.49 14.56
N LYS A 493 -6.99 -42.12 13.58
CA LYS A 493 -7.52 -43.05 12.58
C LYS A 493 -6.39 -43.68 11.75
N ARG A 494 -5.44 -42.86 11.29
CA ARG A 494 -4.26 -43.32 10.55
C ARG A 494 -3.43 -44.32 11.37
N ARG A 495 -3.19 -44.02 12.65
CA ARG A 495 -2.44 -44.91 13.56
C ARG A 495 -3.17 -46.22 13.83
N ASN A 496 -4.49 -46.20 13.96
CA ASN A 496 -5.28 -47.41 14.14
C ASN A 496 -5.25 -48.30 12.89
N ALA A 497 -5.40 -47.73 11.69
CA ALA A 497 -5.28 -48.48 10.44
C ALA A 497 -3.90 -49.17 10.30
N LEU A 498 -2.82 -48.46 10.63
CA LEU A 498 -1.47 -49.04 10.62
C LEU A 498 -1.29 -50.18 11.65
N ARG A 499 -1.97 -50.11 12.81
CA ARG A 499 -1.96 -51.18 13.81
C ARG A 499 -2.72 -52.41 13.31
N GLU A 500 -3.86 -52.21 12.66
CA GLU A 500 -4.66 -53.28 12.06
C GLU A 500 -3.86 -53.98 10.95
N GLU A 501 -3.26 -53.22 10.01
CA GLU A 501 -2.40 -53.79 8.97
C GLU A 501 -1.20 -54.56 9.53
N ALA A 502 -0.58 -54.06 10.60
CA ALA A 502 0.53 -54.75 11.26
C ALA A 502 0.08 -56.06 11.92
N ASN A 503 -1.12 -56.09 12.50
CA ASN A 503 -1.70 -57.29 13.08
C ASN A 503 -2.10 -58.31 12.00
N ASP A 504 -2.65 -57.87 10.87
CA ASP A 504 -2.98 -58.72 9.73
C ASP A 504 -1.74 -59.34 9.10
N LYS A 505 -0.66 -58.56 8.94
CA LYS A 505 0.64 -59.06 8.46
C LYS A 505 1.21 -60.12 9.40
N LYS A 506 1.17 -59.89 10.72
CA LYS A 506 1.60 -60.90 11.71
C LYS A 506 0.75 -62.17 11.65
N SER A 507 -0.55 -62.04 11.47
CA SER A 507 -1.48 -63.18 11.36
C SER A 507 -1.23 -64.01 10.10
N LYS A 508 -0.91 -63.37 8.98
CA LYS A 508 -0.54 -64.06 7.72
C LYS A 508 0.80 -64.78 7.82
N VAL A 509 1.82 -64.17 8.43
CA VAL A 509 3.12 -64.82 8.66
C VAL A 509 2.97 -66.07 9.55
N GLN A 510 2.13 -65.99 10.60
CA GLN A 510 1.85 -67.16 11.45
C GLN A 510 1.07 -68.27 10.74
N GLN A 511 0.22 -67.94 9.76
CA GLN A 511 -0.49 -68.92 8.93
C GLN A 511 0.41 -69.57 7.88
N GLU A 512 1.37 -68.84 7.32
CA GLU A 512 2.36 -69.36 6.36
C GLU A 512 3.42 -70.25 7.04
N GLU A 513 3.78 -70.00 8.31
CA GLU A 513 4.72 -70.83 9.08
C GLU A 513 4.13 -72.18 9.55
N PHE A 514 2.81 -72.37 9.52
CA PHE A 514 2.16 -73.64 9.91
C PHE A 514 1.15 -74.17 8.86
N PRO A 515 1.60 -74.62 7.66
CA PRO A 515 0.67 -75.11 6.63
C PRO A 515 0.17 -76.54 6.86
N TYR A 516 0.68 -77.30 7.84
CA TYR A 516 0.36 -78.72 8.02
C TYR A 516 -0.13 -79.06 9.43
N LYS A 517 -1.43 -78.88 9.66
CA LYS A 517 -2.22 -79.74 10.56
C LYS A 517 -3.60 -80.00 9.93
N GLN A 518 -3.62 -80.84 8.90
CA GLN A 518 -4.78 -81.66 8.56
C GLN A 518 -4.34 -83.12 8.50
N ASN A 519 -4.80 -83.89 9.49
CA ASN A 519 -5.17 -85.30 9.39
C ASN A 519 -6.17 -85.60 10.50
#